data_AF-A0A5I5HPB5-F1
#
_entry.id   AF-A0A5I5HPB5-F1
#
_cell.length_a   1.000
_cell.length_b   1.000
_cell.length_c   1.000
_cell.angle_alpha   90.00
_cell.angle_beta   90.00
_cell.angle_gamma   90.00
#
_symmetry.space_group_name_H-M   'P 1'
#
loop_
_entity.id
_entity.type
_entity.pdbx_description
1 polymer ?
#
loop_
_entity_poly.entity_id
_entity_poly.type
_entity_poly.pdbx_seq_one_letter_code
_entity_poly.pdbx_strand_id
1 'polypeptide(L)'
;MSTLTISRKPKGLCRKPLQAQQKEPESDISINARHYKPNELNRSKRLTGRKTKAAKARDRKMMRLIKFWPELFSIDEPKPLKIGVLADLQNSIDTRGIEFGAGSLKAALMGYTRRYQYQKALSAGGLRYGINGTPCGEVSVEQQQNALDALKKKRMEGRKDGQG
;
A
#
# COMPACT_ATOMS: atom_id res chain seq x y z
N MET A 1 -66.64 -41.52 5.92
CA MET A 1 -65.46 -42.30 6.38
C MET A 1 -64.27 -41.34 6.34
N SER A 2 -64.04 -40.54 7.40
CA SER A 2 -63.16 -40.84 8.57
C SER A 2 -61.67 -40.82 8.14
N THR A 3 -60.72 -40.04 8.67
CA THR A 3 -60.57 -39.29 9.93
C THR A 3 -59.54 -38.15 9.79
N LEU A 4 -59.79 -37.01 10.43
CA LEU A 4 -58.87 -35.89 10.64
C LEU A 4 -57.85 -36.25 11.75
N THR A 5 -56.55 -35.97 11.56
CA THR A 5 -55.57 -35.98 12.65
C THR A 5 -54.73 -34.71 12.61
N ILE A 6 -55.00 -33.81 13.56
CA ILE A 6 -54.19 -32.63 13.86
C ILE A 6 -53.49 -32.92 15.18
N SER A 7 -52.15 -32.88 15.21
CA SER A 7 -51.41 -32.85 16.48
C SER A 7 -50.39 -31.71 16.47
N ARG A 8 -50.37 -31.01 17.60
CA ARG A 8 -49.76 -29.69 17.83
C ARG A 8 -48.36 -29.85 18.43
N LYS A 9 -47.52 -28.82 18.22
CA LYS A 9 -46.14 -28.63 18.70
C LYS A 9 -45.97 -28.84 20.21
N PRO A 10 -44.71 -28.92 20.67
CA PRO A 10 -44.28 -27.92 21.65
C PRO A 10 -42.92 -27.28 21.32
N LYS A 11 -42.82 -25.97 21.62
CA LYS A 11 -41.55 -25.27 21.79
C LYS A 11 -41.03 -25.58 23.21
N GLY A 12 -39.76 -25.93 23.34
CA GLY A 12 -39.15 -26.19 24.64
C GLY A 12 -37.63 -26.22 24.60
N LEU A 13 -37.05 -25.11 25.07
CA LEU A 13 -35.89 -25.04 25.95
C LEU A 13 -34.53 -25.55 25.43
N CYS A 14 -33.65 -24.58 25.18
CA CYS A 14 -32.20 -24.74 25.24
C CYS A 14 -31.77 -25.37 26.58
N ARG A 15 -31.08 -26.50 26.52
CA ARG A 15 -30.16 -26.96 27.58
C ARG A 15 -28.94 -27.58 26.91
N LYS A 16 -27.78 -26.99 27.19
CA LYS A 16 -26.45 -27.50 26.84
C LYS A 16 -26.21 -28.85 27.53
N PRO A 17 -25.33 -29.68 26.98
CA PRO A 17 -24.22 -30.16 27.81
C PRO A 17 -22.83 -29.88 27.21
N LEU A 18 -21.89 -29.83 28.15
CA LEU A 18 -20.47 -29.57 28.08
C LEU A 18 -19.68 -30.56 27.20
N GLN A 19 -18.63 -30.01 26.57
CA GLN A 19 -17.28 -30.56 26.39
C GLN A 19 -17.03 -31.76 25.47
N ALA A 20 -16.29 -31.49 24.38
CA ALA A 20 -15.01 -32.17 24.13
C ALA A 20 -14.11 -31.34 23.19
N GLN A 21 -12.92 -30.99 23.70
CA GLN A 21 -11.63 -30.79 22.99
C GLN A 21 -11.56 -29.61 22.00
N GLN A 22 -11.07 -28.41 22.32
CA GLN A 22 -9.82 -28.03 23.01
C GLN A 22 -8.59 -28.82 22.57
N LYS A 23 -7.81 -28.22 21.66
CA LYS A 23 -6.37 -28.42 21.54
C LYS A 23 -5.70 -27.07 21.74
N GLU A 24 -5.43 -26.77 23.00
CA GLU A 24 -4.38 -25.85 23.43
C GLU A 24 -3.02 -26.44 23.04
N PRO A 25 -2.03 -25.62 22.65
CA PRO A 25 -0.65 -25.93 22.92
C PRO A 25 -0.12 -24.90 23.92
N GLU A 26 -0.19 -25.25 25.21
CA GLU A 26 0.67 -24.66 26.22
C GLU A 26 1.47 -25.78 26.89
N SER A 27 2.79 -25.72 26.78
CA SER A 27 3.67 -26.29 27.78
C SER A 27 4.92 -25.44 27.90
N ASP A 28 5.17 -25.10 29.15
CA ASP A 28 6.01 -24.05 29.68
C ASP A 28 7.50 -24.43 29.80
N ILE A 29 8.35 -23.42 29.57
CA ILE A 29 9.71 -23.11 30.04
C ILE A 29 10.76 -24.24 30.21
N SER A 30 11.84 -24.12 29.43
CA SER A 30 13.21 -24.30 29.94
C SER A 30 14.10 -23.13 29.49
N ILE A 31 14.56 -22.38 30.49
CA ILE A 31 15.38 -21.17 30.41
C ILE A 31 16.81 -21.57 30.06
N ASN A 32 17.19 -21.53 28.78
CA ASN A 32 18.60 -21.53 28.41
C ASN A 32 18.98 -20.10 28.03
N ALA A 33 19.50 -19.39 29.03
CA ALA A 33 20.15 -18.10 28.93
C ALA A 33 21.33 -18.17 27.95
N ARG A 34 21.05 -18.00 26.65
CA ARG A 34 22.07 -17.58 25.70
C ARG A 34 22.19 -16.07 25.80
N HIS A 35 23.31 -15.66 26.35
CA HIS A 35 23.75 -14.28 26.42
C HIS A 35 23.40 -13.49 25.15
N TYR A 36 22.60 -12.46 25.41
CA TYR A 36 22.31 -11.26 24.66
C TYR A 36 23.46 -10.79 23.73
N LYS A 37 23.13 -10.53 22.46
CA LYS A 37 23.47 -9.25 21.81
C LYS A 37 22.34 -8.85 20.84
N PRO A 38 21.39 -7.99 21.23
CA PRO A 38 20.74 -7.09 20.32
C PRO A 38 21.71 -5.93 20.13
N ASN A 39 22.57 -6.14 19.16
CA ASN A 39 23.12 -5.05 18.40
C ASN A 39 22.69 -5.42 16.98
N GLU A 40 21.80 -4.67 16.34
CA GLU A 40 22.19 -3.41 15.73
C GLU A 40 20.95 -2.52 15.52
N LEU A 41 20.73 -1.57 16.44
CA LEU A 41 20.09 -0.27 16.14
C LEU A 41 21.02 0.57 15.23
N ASN A 42 21.58 -0.04 14.18
CA ASN A 42 22.56 0.56 13.29
C ASN A 42 22.79 -0.25 12.00
N ARG A 43 21.82 -1.09 11.56
CA ARG A 43 21.94 -1.78 10.27
C ARG A 43 21.60 -0.82 9.15
N SER A 44 22.66 -0.16 8.67
CA SER A 44 22.67 0.87 7.63
C SER A 44 22.17 2.24 8.11
N LYS A 45 23.11 3.06 8.62
CA LYS A 45 23.44 4.27 7.85
C LYS A 45 23.63 3.80 6.41
N ARG A 46 22.55 3.66 5.64
CA ARG A 46 22.65 3.49 4.20
C ARG A 46 23.51 4.66 3.85
N LEU A 47 24.68 4.42 3.24
CA LEU A 47 25.37 5.48 2.54
C LEU A 47 24.31 5.96 1.56
N THR A 48 23.53 6.98 1.93
CA THR A 48 22.53 7.57 1.07
C THR A 48 23.41 8.28 0.08
N GLY A 49 23.82 7.54 -0.96
CA GLY A 49 24.66 8.06 -2.02
C GLY A 49 24.10 9.41 -2.39
N ARG A 50 24.96 10.43 -2.36
CA ARG A 50 24.55 11.82 -2.52
C ARG A 50 23.63 11.89 -3.74
N LYS A 51 22.34 12.14 -3.51
CA LYS A 51 21.36 12.20 -4.60
C LYS A 51 21.89 13.14 -5.68
N THR A 52 21.84 12.69 -6.92
CA THR A 52 22.24 13.52 -8.06
C THR A 52 21.40 14.80 -8.11
N LYS A 53 21.93 15.87 -8.71
CA LYS A 53 21.21 17.15 -8.85
C LYS A 53 19.83 16.95 -9.51
N ALA A 54 19.75 16.07 -10.50
CA ALA A 54 18.51 15.71 -11.20
C ALA A 54 17.50 14.97 -10.30
N ALA A 55 17.96 14.06 -9.43
CA ALA A 55 17.09 13.39 -8.46
C ALA A 55 16.50 14.40 -7.46
N LYS A 56 17.33 15.31 -6.93
CA LYS A 56 16.86 16.39 -6.04
C LYS A 56 15.84 17.31 -6.74
N ALA A 57 16.07 17.65 -8.01
CA ALA A 57 15.14 18.48 -8.78
C ALA A 57 13.78 17.80 -9.00
N ARG A 58 13.75 16.48 -9.24
CA ARG A 58 12.50 15.71 -9.29
C ARG A 58 11.79 15.68 -7.95
N ASP A 59 12.53 15.44 -6.86
CA ASP A 59 11.94 15.42 -5.51
C ASP A 59 11.28 16.77 -5.19
N ARG A 60 11.91 17.90 -5.51
CA ARG A 60 11.32 19.23 -5.34
C ARG A 60 10.02 19.41 -6.13
N LYS A 61 9.98 18.97 -7.39
CA LYS A 61 8.77 19.03 -8.24
C LYS A 61 7.64 18.17 -7.67
N MET A 62 7.97 16.98 -7.16
CA MET A 62 7.03 16.11 -6.49
C MET A 62 6.49 16.72 -5.19
N MET A 63 7.34 17.31 -4.34
CA MET A 63 6.88 18.00 -3.13
C MET A 63 5.96 19.18 -3.45
N ARG A 64 6.26 19.92 -4.52
CA ARG A 64 5.38 21.00 -5.01
C ARG A 64 4.04 20.46 -5.47
N LEU A 65 4.01 19.32 -6.15
CA LEU A 65 2.78 18.63 -6.55
C LEU A 65 1.91 18.25 -5.33
N ILE A 66 2.53 17.66 -4.29
CA ILE A 66 1.84 17.29 -3.05
C ILE A 66 1.24 18.52 -2.34
N LYS A 67 1.95 19.67 -2.36
CA LYS A 67 1.45 20.91 -1.76
C LYS A 67 0.16 21.41 -2.43
N PHE A 68 0.00 21.21 -3.74
CA PHE A 68 -1.19 21.65 -4.46
C PHE A 68 -2.36 20.66 -4.40
N TRP A 69 -2.07 19.35 -4.28
CA TRP A 69 -3.08 18.29 -4.19
C TRP A 69 -2.78 17.31 -3.05
N PRO A 70 -2.90 17.74 -1.78
CA PRO A 70 -2.60 16.89 -0.62
C PRO A 70 -3.58 15.73 -0.45
N GLU A 71 -4.81 15.86 -0.94
CA GLU A 71 -5.84 14.81 -0.85
C GLU A 71 -5.53 13.59 -1.73
N LEU A 72 -4.85 13.82 -2.86
CA LEU A 72 -4.49 12.80 -3.83
C LEU A 72 -3.08 12.26 -3.63
N PHE A 73 -2.12 13.14 -3.35
CA PHE A 73 -0.72 12.76 -3.21
C PHE A 73 -0.29 12.77 -1.75
N SER A 74 0.31 11.67 -1.32
CA SER A 74 0.81 11.51 0.05
C SER A 74 2.18 10.86 0.02
N ILE A 75 3.07 11.32 0.91
CA ILE A 75 4.46 10.84 0.97
C ILE A 75 4.53 9.46 1.63
N ASP A 76 3.75 9.30 2.70
CA ASP A 76 3.78 8.15 3.59
C ASP A 76 2.81 7.06 3.11
N GLU A 77 1.59 7.47 2.76
CA GLU A 77 0.51 6.58 2.31
C GLU A 77 0.04 6.92 0.89
N PRO A 78 0.85 6.60 -0.14
CA PRO A 78 0.49 6.91 -1.50
C PRO A 78 -0.72 6.08 -1.97
N LYS A 79 -1.74 6.75 -2.50
CA LYS A 79 -2.92 6.10 -3.08
C LYS A 79 -2.68 5.73 -4.56
N PRO A 80 -3.22 4.60 -5.06
CA PRO A 80 -3.21 4.29 -6.49
C PRO A 80 -3.95 5.34 -7.30
N LEU A 81 -3.28 5.94 -8.29
CA LEU A 81 -3.85 7.04 -9.08
C LEU A 81 -4.75 6.52 -10.21
N LYS A 82 -5.77 7.30 -10.59
CA LYS A 82 -6.57 7.07 -11.81
C LYS A 82 -5.69 7.01 -13.07
N ILE A 83 -6.06 6.16 -14.02
CA ILE A 83 -5.44 6.13 -15.35
C ILE A 83 -5.80 7.43 -16.09
N GLY A 84 -4.81 8.15 -16.61
CA GLY A 84 -5.05 9.45 -17.26
C GLY A 84 -5.17 10.63 -16.29
N VAL A 85 -4.84 10.47 -15.00
CA VAL A 85 -4.84 11.56 -14.00
C VAL A 85 -4.01 12.78 -14.42
N LEU A 86 -3.04 12.60 -15.33
CA LEU A 86 -2.22 13.69 -15.87
C LEU A 86 -3.08 14.73 -16.60
N ALA A 87 -4.06 14.30 -17.41
CA ALA A 87 -4.94 15.21 -18.13
C ALA A 87 -5.85 15.97 -17.16
N ASP A 88 -6.41 15.28 -16.17
CA ASP A 88 -7.23 15.89 -15.12
C ASP A 88 -6.44 16.94 -14.33
N LEU A 89 -5.17 16.65 -13.99
CA LEU A 89 -4.28 17.59 -13.32
C LEU A 89 -3.96 18.80 -14.21
N GLN A 90 -3.73 18.58 -15.50
CA GLN A 90 -3.44 19.66 -16.44
C GLN A 90 -4.62 20.63 -16.55
N ASN A 91 -5.84 20.12 -16.72
CA ASN A 91 -7.06 20.93 -16.72
C ASN A 91 -7.21 21.72 -15.41
N SER A 92 -6.89 21.11 -14.26
CA SER A 92 -6.96 21.79 -12.96
C SER A 92 -5.91 22.89 -12.80
N ILE A 93 -4.73 22.73 -13.42
CA ILE A 93 -3.66 23.74 -13.45
C ILE A 93 -4.13 24.95 -14.25
N ASP A 94 -4.69 24.69 -15.44
CA ASP A 94 -5.20 25.73 -16.34
C ASP A 94 -6.37 26.49 -15.69
N THR A 95 -7.28 25.76 -15.04
CA THR A 95 -8.44 26.36 -14.35
C THR A 95 -8.04 27.21 -13.14
N ARG A 96 -7.06 26.76 -12.35
CA ARG A 96 -6.60 27.46 -11.14
C ARG A 96 -5.51 28.50 -11.41
N GLY A 97 -5.04 28.62 -12.67
CA GLY A 97 -3.93 29.51 -13.03
C GLY A 97 -2.62 29.18 -12.32
N ILE A 98 -2.36 27.89 -12.03
CA ILE A 98 -1.16 27.49 -11.30
C ILE A 98 0.03 27.48 -12.26
N GLU A 99 1.15 28.09 -11.88
CA GLU A 99 2.35 28.07 -12.70
C GLU A 99 3.11 26.74 -12.56
N PHE A 100 2.60 25.70 -13.24
CA PHE A 100 3.15 24.35 -13.23
C PHE A 100 3.27 23.79 -14.65
N GLY A 101 4.46 23.87 -15.25
CA GLY A 101 4.66 23.40 -16.63
C GLY A 101 4.39 21.90 -16.83
N ALA A 102 3.79 21.55 -17.98
CA ALA A 102 3.39 20.19 -18.34
C ALA A 102 4.53 19.14 -18.23
N GLY A 103 5.74 19.51 -18.70
CA GLY A 103 6.92 18.65 -18.59
C GLY A 103 7.36 18.42 -17.14
N SER A 104 7.21 19.44 -16.29
CA SER A 104 7.48 19.32 -14.85
C SER A 104 6.44 18.43 -14.17
N LEU A 105 5.17 18.47 -14.60
CA LEU A 105 4.09 17.63 -14.09
C LEU A 105 4.35 16.17 -14.39
N LYS A 106 4.67 15.87 -15.65
CA LYS A 106 5.05 14.53 -16.07
C LYS A 106 6.27 14.02 -15.29
N ALA A 107 7.30 14.85 -15.11
CA ALA A 107 8.49 14.48 -14.35
C ALA A 107 8.20 14.24 -12.86
N ALA A 108 7.33 15.03 -12.24
CA ALA A 108 6.89 14.86 -10.86
C ALA A 108 6.12 13.55 -10.69
N LEU A 109 5.15 13.28 -11.57
CA LEU A 109 4.36 12.05 -11.58
C LEU A 109 5.23 10.81 -11.79
N MET A 110 6.14 10.83 -12.77
CA MET A 110 7.10 9.74 -12.96
C MET A 110 7.99 9.52 -11.73
N GLY A 111 8.38 10.59 -11.04
CA GLY A 111 9.11 10.50 -9.78
C GLY A 111 8.29 9.79 -8.70
N TYR A 112 7.03 10.19 -8.55
CA TYR A 112 6.09 9.67 -7.57
C TYR A 112 5.79 8.17 -7.82
N THR A 113 5.44 7.79 -9.05
CA THR A 113 5.07 6.40 -9.39
C THR A 113 6.23 5.41 -9.32
N ARG A 114 7.47 5.89 -9.44
CA ARG A 114 8.70 5.07 -9.29
C ARG A 114 9.14 4.90 -7.83
N ARG A 115 8.51 5.59 -6.86
CA ARG A 115 8.84 5.40 -5.44
C ARG A 115 8.43 4.01 -4.99
N TYR A 116 9.21 3.47 -4.05
CA TYR A 116 8.94 2.17 -3.46
C TYR A 116 7.55 2.11 -2.80
N GLN A 117 7.21 3.15 -2.02
CA GLN A 117 5.91 3.22 -1.34
C GLN A 117 4.73 3.16 -2.32
N TYR A 118 4.84 3.84 -3.47
CA TYR A 118 3.80 3.83 -4.49
C TYR A 118 3.63 2.45 -5.11
N GLN A 119 4.74 1.79 -5.49
CA GLN A 119 4.69 0.44 -6.04
C GLN A 119 4.13 -0.57 -5.01
N LYS A 120 4.44 -0.39 -3.73
CA LYS A 120 3.86 -1.20 -2.65
C LYS A 120 2.34 -1.03 -2.55
N ALA A 121 1.85 0.22 -2.58
CA ALA A 121 0.42 0.49 -2.59
C ALA A 121 -0.26 -0.09 -3.85
N LEU A 122 0.37 0.05 -5.02
CA LEU A 122 -0.16 -0.51 -6.26
C LEU A 122 -0.21 -2.05 -6.23
N SER A 123 0.77 -2.70 -5.62
CA SER A 123 0.79 -4.17 -5.46
C SER A 123 -0.24 -4.70 -4.47
N ALA A 124 -0.68 -3.87 -3.52
CA ALA A 124 -1.78 -4.23 -2.61
C ALA A 124 -3.14 -4.19 -3.32
N GLY A 125 -3.22 -3.56 -4.50
CA GLY A 125 -4.46 -3.42 -5.26
C GLY A 125 -5.40 -2.36 -4.71
N GLY A 126 -6.70 -2.54 -4.96
CA GLY A 126 -7.77 -1.67 -4.49
C GLY A 126 -8.26 -0.63 -5.50
N LEU A 127 -9.01 0.34 -5.00
CA LEU A 127 -9.61 1.42 -5.78
C LEU A 127 -8.54 2.43 -6.21
N ARG A 128 -8.74 3.00 -7.41
CA ARG A 128 -7.96 4.12 -7.91
C ARG A 128 -8.63 5.43 -7.55
N TYR A 129 -7.85 6.45 -7.27
CA TYR A 129 -8.36 7.76 -6.85
C TYR A 129 -8.11 8.81 -7.94
N GLY A 130 -9.16 9.57 -8.26
CA GLY A 130 -9.11 10.75 -9.12
C GLY A 130 -8.69 12.01 -8.34
N ILE A 131 -8.64 13.14 -9.03
CA ILE A 131 -8.12 14.41 -8.50
C ILE A 131 -8.86 14.92 -7.24
N ASN A 132 -10.14 14.59 -7.10
CA ASN A 132 -10.99 14.96 -5.97
C ASN A 132 -11.15 13.83 -4.95
N GLY A 133 -10.27 12.82 -4.98
CA GLY A 133 -10.40 11.63 -4.13
C GLY A 133 -11.57 10.72 -4.52
N THR A 134 -12.18 10.92 -5.68
CA THR A 134 -13.26 10.06 -6.18
C THR A 134 -12.69 8.70 -6.62
N PRO A 135 -13.32 7.58 -6.22
CA PRO A 135 -12.92 6.27 -6.70
C PRO A 135 -13.22 6.18 -8.20
N CYS A 136 -12.20 5.92 -9.01
CA CYS A 136 -12.29 5.89 -10.46
C CYS A 136 -11.59 4.65 -11.00
N GLY A 137 -12.29 3.52 -10.86
CA GLY A 137 -11.84 2.20 -11.30
C GLY A 137 -10.97 1.48 -10.26
N GLU A 138 -10.50 0.30 -10.67
CA GLU A 138 -9.74 -0.61 -9.82
C GLU A 138 -8.35 -0.87 -10.41
N VAL A 139 -7.43 -1.34 -9.56
CA VAL A 139 -6.12 -1.81 -10.00
C VAL A 139 -6.24 -3.25 -10.50
N SER A 140 -6.01 -3.46 -11.80
CA SER A 140 -6.01 -4.79 -12.41
C SER A 140 -4.91 -5.68 -11.82
N VAL A 141 -5.16 -6.99 -11.73
CA VAL A 141 -4.21 -8.00 -11.26
C VAL A 141 -2.87 -7.93 -12.01
N GLU A 142 -2.91 -7.68 -13.31
CA GLU A 142 -1.70 -7.51 -14.14
C GLU A 142 -0.84 -6.34 -13.64
N GLN A 143 -1.47 -5.24 -13.26
CA GLN A 143 -0.78 -4.05 -12.77
C GLN A 143 -0.19 -4.31 -11.38
N GLN A 144 -0.89 -5.06 -10.53
CA GLN A 144 -0.38 -5.49 -9.22
C GLN A 144 0.87 -6.36 -9.39
N GLN A 145 0.83 -7.34 -10.30
CA GLN A 145 1.95 -8.21 -10.60
C GLN A 145 3.16 -7.44 -11.15
N ASN A 146 2.93 -6.53 -12.10
CA ASN A 146 3.98 -5.65 -12.63
C ASN A 146 4.63 -4.79 -11.54
N ALA A 147 3.85 -4.31 -10.57
CA ALA A 147 4.39 -3.58 -9.43
C ALA A 147 5.22 -4.48 -8.50
N LEU A 148 4.76 -5.71 -8.21
CA LEU A 148 5.53 -6.68 -7.44
C LEU A 148 6.88 -7.00 -8.09
N ASP A 149 6.91 -7.16 -9.41
CA ASP A 149 8.14 -7.48 -10.13
C ASP A 149 9.09 -6.27 -10.18
N ALA A 150 8.56 -5.05 -10.29
CA ALA A 150 9.36 -3.83 -10.14
C ALA A 150 9.98 -3.71 -8.72
N LEU A 151 9.24 -4.07 -7.68
CA LEU A 151 9.74 -4.09 -6.30
C LEU A 151 10.86 -5.13 -6.12
N LYS A 152 10.68 -6.34 -6.66
CA LYS A 152 11.71 -7.39 -6.65
C LYS A 152 12.98 -6.93 -7.36
N LYS A 153 12.85 -6.35 -8.56
CA LYS A 153 13.99 -5.84 -9.33
C LYS A 153 14.79 -4.79 -8.55
N LYS A 154 14.10 -3.84 -7.93
CA LYS A 154 14.72 -2.78 -7.12
C LYS A 154 15.46 -3.31 -5.88
N ARG A 155 14.96 -4.40 -5.29
CA ARG A 155 15.64 -5.10 -4.19
C ARG A 155 16.92 -5.77 -4.65
N MET A 156 16.93 -6.33 -5.87
CA MET A 156 18.10 -6.99 -6.45
C MET A 156 19.16 -5.99 -6.92
N GLU A 157 18.77 -4.86 -7.51
CA GLU A 157 19.68 -3.79 -7.94
C GLU A 157 20.47 -3.22 -6.74
N GLY A 158 19.79 -2.91 -5.63
CA GLY A 158 20.45 -2.39 -4.44
C GLY A 158 21.41 -3.36 -3.74
N ARG A 159 21.42 -4.65 -4.11
CA ARG A 159 22.41 -5.63 -3.63
C ARG A 159 23.67 -5.64 -4.50
N LYS A 160 23.56 -5.32 -5.80
CA LYS A 160 24.71 -5.30 -6.73
C LYS A 160 25.61 -4.09 -6.50
N ASP A 161 25.05 -2.95 -6.15
CA ASP A 161 25.80 -1.70 -5.92
C ASP A 161 26.67 -1.72 -4.65
N GLY A 162 26.55 -2.75 -3.81
CA GLY A 162 27.32 -2.89 -2.56
C GLY A 162 28.45 -3.93 -2.62
N GLN A 163 28.77 -4.45 -3.81
CA GLN A 163 29.75 -5.54 -3.97
C GLN A 163 30.89 -5.18 -4.95
N GLY A 164 31.08 -3.89 -5.24
CA GLY A 164 32.17 -3.36 -6.06
C GLY A 164 33.07 -2.41 -5.30
#